data_AF-A0A5N5ZE45-F1
#
_entry.id   AF-A0A5N5ZE45-F1
#
_cell.length_a   1.000
_cell.length_b   1.000
_cell.length_c   1.000
_cell.angle_alpha   90.00
_cell.angle_beta   90.00
_cell.angle_gamma   90.00
#
_symmetry.space_group_name_H-M   'P 1'
#
loop_
_entity.id
_entity.type
_entity.pdbx_description
1 polymer ?
#
loop_
_entity_poly.entity_id
_entity_poly.type
_entity_poly.pdbx_seq_one_letter_code
_entity_poly.pdbx_strand_id
1 'polypeptide(L)' 'MEYLPNSDEFPTTYIGQIEFKKERIYPGEYENVKVMFLKHQNIEELLEKGKIWWIHEGPRKIGEAEVLEVYDK' A
#
# COMPACT_ATOMS: atom_id res chain seq x y z
N MET A 1 -7.93 -1.77 -9.12
CA MET A 1 -9.01 -1.01 -9.78
C MET A 1 -8.71 0.46 -9.60
N GLU A 2 -8.73 1.25 -10.68
CA GLU A 2 -8.58 2.71 -10.61
C GLU A 2 -9.70 3.34 -9.78
N TYR A 3 -9.38 4.40 -9.02
CA TYR A 3 -10.39 5.15 -8.28
C TYR A 3 -11.39 5.76 -9.26
N LEU A 4 -12.67 5.37 -9.15
CA LEU A 4 -13.76 5.90 -9.97
C LEU A 4 -14.57 6.92 -9.15
N PRO A 5 -14.44 8.22 -9.41
CA PRO A 5 -15.23 9.23 -8.72
C PRO A 5 -16.73 9.01 -8.97
N ASN A 6 -17.53 9.06 -7.91
CA ASN A 6 -19.00 8.82 -7.91
C ASN A 6 -19.42 7.38 -8.29
N SER A 7 -18.54 6.39 -8.13
CA SER A 7 -18.94 4.99 -8.16
C SER A 7 -19.52 4.54 -6.82
N ASP A 8 -20.38 3.52 -6.85
CA ASP A 8 -20.87 2.85 -5.64
C ASP A 8 -19.81 1.93 -4.99
N GLU A 9 -18.64 1.79 -5.63
CA GLU A 9 -17.51 1.05 -5.07
C GLU A 9 -16.84 1.90 -3.99
N PHE A 10 -16.90 1.45 -2.75
CA PHE A 10 -16.10 2.02 -1.68
C PHE A 10 -14.67 1.47 -1.77
N PRO A 11 -13.67 2.28 -2.16
CA PRO A 11 -12.30 1.81 -2.19
C PRO A 11 -11.84 1.58 -0.75
N THR A 12 -11.64 0.32 -0.38
CA THR A 12 -11.11 -0.03 0.93
C THR A 12 -9.67 0.46 1.03
N THR A 13 -9.43 1.37 1.97
CA THR A 13 -8.09 1.88 2.26
C THR A 13 -7.56 1.20 3.51
N TYR A 14 -6.31 0.75 3.43
CA TYR A 14 -5.61 0.12 4.54
C TYR A 14 -4.59 1.07 5.11
N ILE A 15 -4.66 1.29 6.42
CA ILE A 15 -3.73 2.14 7.15
C ILE A 15 -2.67 1.26 7.79
N GLY A 16 -1.41 1.65 7.63
CA GLY A 16 -0.27 0.98 8.21
C GLY A 16 0.88 1.94 8.47
N GLN A 17 1.90 1.44 9.14
CA GLN A 17 3.15 2.12 9.40
C GLN A 17 4.21 1.60 8.42
N ILE A 18 4.92 2.52 7.78
CA ILE A 18 6.04 2.19 6.90
C ILE A 18 7.35 2.50 7.65
N GLU A 19 8.26 1.53 7.70
CA GLU A 19 9.61 1.71 8.23
C GLU A 19 10.55 2.13 7.10
N PHE A 20 10.96 3.39 7.10
CA PHE A 20 11.95 3.91 6.15
C PHE A 20 13.36 3.91 6.73
N LYS A 21 14.33 3.48 5.93
CA LYS A 21 15.76 3.64 6.23
C LYS A 21 16.30 5.04 5.89
N LYS A 22 15.62 5.74 5.00
CA LYS A 22 15.96 7.09 4.51
C LYS A 22 14.87 8.07 4.92
N GLU A 23 15.21 9.34 5.04
CA GLU A 23 14.23 10.38 5.39
C GLU A 23 13.18 10.60 4.29
N ARG A 24 13.58 10.41 3.01
CA ARG A 24 12.74 10.68 1.84
C ARG A 24 12.99 9.68 0.72
N ILE A 25 11.97 9.50 -0.12
CA ILE A 25 12.02 8.84 -1.42
C ILE A 25 11.48 9.84 -2.44
N TYR A 26 12.25 10.16 -3.47
CA TYR A 26 11.87 11.10 -4.52
C TYR A 26 11.22 10.39 -5.73
N PRO A 27 10.48 11.12 -6.58
CA PRO A 27 9.93 10.54 -7.82
C PRO A 27 11.01 9.86 -8.68
N GLY A 28 10.75 8.62 -9.07
CA GLY A 28 11.68 7.78 -9.85
C GLY A 28 12.65 6.96 -9.00
N GLU A 29 12.68 7.16 -7.67
CA GLU A 29 13.42 6.31 -6.76
C GLU A 29 12.57 5.12 -6.27
N TYR A 30 13.26 4.04 -5.92
CA TYR A 30 12.66 2.82 -5.41
C TYR A 30 13.39 2.39 -4.14
N GLU A 31 12.64 1.91 -3.14
CA GLU A 31 13.20 1.39 -1.90
C GLU A 31 12.35 0.21 -1.41
N ASN A 32 13.03 -0.83 -0.91
CA ASN A 32 12.36 -1.92 -0.22
C ASN A 32 12.12 -1.51 1.23
N VAL A 33 10.84 -1.43 1.61
CA VAL A 33 10.41 -1.03 2.95
C VAL A 33 9.59 -2.11 3.62
N LYS A 34 9.57 -2.11 4.96
CA LYS A 34 8.64 -2.93 5.72
C LYS A 34 7.40 -2.12 6.03
N VAL A 35 6.23 -2.72 5.84
CA VAL A 35 4.94 -2.10 6.15
C VAL A 35 4.21 -2.98 7.16
N MET A 36 3.79 -2.38 8.27
CA MET A 36 2.97 -3.01 9.28
C MET A 36 1.55 -2.46 9.19
N PHE A 37 0.60 -3.30 8.79
CA PHE A 37 -0.81 -2.90 8.70
C PHE A 37 -1.54 -3.03 10.03
N LEU A 38 -2.57 -2.19 10.23
CA LEU A 38 -3.57 -2.45 11.26
C LEU A 38 -4.34 -3.72 10.90
N LYS A 39 -4.48 -4.63 11.88
CA LYS A 39 -5.19 -5.90 11.71
C LYS A 39 -6.71 -5.64 11.71
N HIS A 40 -7.24 -5.20 10.57
CA HIS A 40 -8.66 -4.93 10.35
C HIS A 40 -9.06 -5.21 8.89
N GLN A 41 -10.37 -5.37 8.64
CA GLN A 41 -10.97 -5.46 7.30
C GLN A 41 -10.19 -6.40 6.36
N ASN A 42 -10.00 -7.66 6.75
CA ASN A 42 -9.47 -8.73 5.90
C ASN A 42 -8.14 -8.47 5.17
N ILE A 43 -7.29 -7.57 5.68
CA ILE A 43 -5.97 -7.26 5.10
C ILE A 43 -5.11 -8.52 4.86
N GLU A 44 -5.20 -9.50 5.74
CA GLU A 44 -4.45 -10.76 5.67
C GLU A 44 -4.77 -11.56 4.39
N GLU A 45 -6.03 -11.51 3.92
CA GLU A 45 -6.46 -12.17 2.67
C GLU A 45 -5.96 -11.42 1.42
N LEU A 46 -5.54 -10.17 1.56
CA LEU A 46 -5.10 -9.32 0.46
C LEU A 46 -3.57 -9.21 0.35
N LEU A 47 -2.82 -9.58 1.39
CA LEU A 47 -1.36 -9.57 1.40
C LEU A 47 -0.82 -10.82 0.70
N GLU A 48 -0.63 -10.71 -0.60
CA GLU A 48 -0.12 -11.78 -1.46
C GLU A 48 1.15 -11.33 -2.19
N LYS A 49 2.19 -12.16 -2.20
CA LYS A 49 3.45 -11.87 -2.91
C LYS A 49 3.20 -11.63 -4.41
N GLY A 50 3.85 -10.61 -4.96
CA GLY A 50 3.70 -10.19 -6.36
C GLY A 50 2.52 -9.26 -6.61
N LYS A 51 1.64 -9.06 -5.62
CA LYS A 51 0.52 -8.14 -5.75
C LYS A 51 0.99 -6.69 -5.71
N ILE A 52 0.45 -5.88 -6.62
CA ILE A 52 0.72 -4.44 -6.68
C ILE A 52 -0.31 -3.69 -5.83
N TRP A 53 0.21 -2.88 -4.93
CA TRP A 53 -0.52 -1.94 -4.10
C TRP A 53 -0.25 -0.52 -4.59
N TRP A 54 -1.26 0.33 -4.54
CA TRP A 54 -1.09 1.75 -4.86
C TRP A 54 -1.03 2.57 -3.59
N ILE A 55 -0.11 3.52 -3.58
CA ILE A 55 0.09 4.44 -2.47
C ILE A 55 -0.60 5.74 -2.83
N HIS A 56 -1.55 6.15 -2.00
CA HIS A 56 -2.34 7.35 -2.21
C HIS A 56 -2.10 8.38 -1.10
N GLU A 57 -2.00 9.65 -1.50
CA GLU A 57 -2.13 10.81 -0.62
C GLU A 57 -3.42 11.55 -1.00
N GLY A 58 -4.48 11.31 -0.22
CA GLY A 58 -5.82 11.72 -0.59
C GLY A 58 -6.23 11.10 -1.94
N PRO A 59 -6.74 11.89 -2.91
CA PRO A 59 -7.15 11.36 -4.22
C PRO A 59 -5.97 11.08 -5.16
N ARG A 60 -4.74 11.47 -4.82
CA ARG A 60 -3.58 11.37 -5.71
C ARG A 60 -2.85 10.06 -5.47
N LYS A 61 -2.71 9.26 -6.53
CA LYS A 61 -1.77 8.12 -6.54
C LYS A 61 -0.35 8.67 -6.66
N ILE A 62 0.45 8.47 -5.62
CA ILE A 62 1.83 8.99 -5.52
C ILE A 62 2.89 7.91 -5.75
N GLY A 63 2.49 6.64 -5.76
CA GLY A 63 3.42 5.54 -5.99
C GLY A 63 2.72 4.20 -6.10
N GLU A 64 3.54 3.19 -6.38
CA GLU A 64 3.15 1.78 -6.43
C GLU A 64 4.16 0.97 -5.63
N ALA A 65 3.71 -0.13 -5.04
CA ALA A 65 4.55 -1.06 -4.32
C ALA A 65 4.15 -2.50 -4.67
N GLU A 66 5.15 -3.34 -4.90
CA GLU A 66 4.95 -4.78 -5.01
C GLU A 66 5.18 -5.44 -3.66
N VAL A 67 4.31 -6.38 -3.28
CA VAL A 67 4.54 -7.21 -2.10
C VAL A 67 5.64 -8.23 -2.41
N LEU A 68 6.82 -8.03 -1.83
CA LEU A 68 7.96 -8.93 -2.05
C LEU A 68 7.95 -10.15 -1.12
N GLU A 69 7.46 -9.96 0.10
CA GLU A 69 7.43 -10.95 1.18
C GLU A 69 6.31 -10.59 2.16
N VAL A 70 5.68 -11.60 2.76
CA VAL A 70 4.69 -11.45 3.83
C VAL A 70 5.27 -12.12 5.07
N TYR A 71 5.30 -11.38 6.18
CA TYR A 71 5.76 -11.88 7.46
C TYR A 71 4.54 -12.34 8.27
N ASP A 72 4.50 -13.61 8.64
CA ASP A 72 3.56 -14.08 9.65
C ASP A 72 3.96 -13.55 11.03
N LYS A 73 2.97 -13.33 11.90
CA LYS A 73 3.20 -13.19 13.34
C LYS A 73 3.19 -14.56 14.01
#